data_AF-A0A167NXP5-F1
#
_entry.id   AF-A0A167NXP5-F1
#
_cell.length_a   1.000
_cell.length_b   1.000
_cell.length_c   1.000
_cell.angle_alpha   90.00
_cell.angle_beta   90.00
_cell.angle_gamma   90.00
#
_symmetry.space_group_name_H-M   'P 1'
#
loop_
_entity.id
_entity.type
_entity.pdbx_description
1 polymer ?
#
loop_
_entity_poly.entity_id
_entity_poly.type
_entity_poly.pdbx_seq_one_letter_code
_entity_poly.pdbx_strand_id
1 'polypeptide(L)' 'MSSRDTDRVASAQQTLDTLYDISQLLNTGLDRETLATCVEMIERGTNPEALAAVVQEMRKEKAALSARDVE' A
#
# COMPACT_ATOMS: atom_id res chain seq x y z
N MET A 1 -22.03 -4.18 18.06
CA MET A 1 -21.87 -4.04 16.60
C MET A 1 -23.08 -4.68 15.94
N SER A 2 -23.72 -3.99 15.00
CA SER A 2 -24.84 -4.56 14.25
C SER A 2 -24.30 -5.60 13.26
N SER A 3 -25.08 -6.62 12.88
CA SER A 3 -24.65 -7.63 11.88
C SER A 3 -24.10 -6.99 10.60
N ARG A 4 -24.68 -5.84 10.21
CA ARG A 4 -24.24 -5.05 9.03
C ARG A 4 -22.83 -4.47 9.16
N ASP A 5 -22.39 -4.12 10.38
CA ASP A 5 -21.06 -3.58 10.61
C ASP A 5 -20.01 -4.69 10.45
N THR A 6 -20.30 -5.89 10.96
CA THR A 6 -19.48 -7.09 10.76
C THR A 6 -19.34 -7.46 9.28
N ASP A 7 -20.44 -7.42 8.52
CA ASP A 7 -20.41 -7.72 7.08
C ASP A 7 -19.54 -6.72 6.29
N ARG A 8 -19.61 -5.44 6.65
CA ARG A 8 -18.78 -4.39 6.03
C ARG A 8 -17.29 -4.59 6.31
N VAL A 9 -16.94 -4.87 7.56
CA VAL A 9 -15.54 -5.11 7.95
C VAL A 9 -14.99 -6.35 7.24
N ALA A 10 -15.77 -7.43 7.15
CA ALA A 10 -15.37 -8.63 6.43
C ALA A 10 -15.13 -8.37 4.94
N SER A 11 -16.02 -7.60 4.30
CA SER A 11 -15.89 -7.23 2.87
C SER A 11 -14.66 -6.36 2.60
N ALA A 12 -14.39 -5.36 3.46
CA ALA A 12 -13.20 -4.52 3.35
C ALA A 12 -11.92 -5.35 3.49
N GLN A 13 -11.90 -6.29 4.43
CA GLN A 13 -10.79 -7.20 4.62
C GLN A 13 -10.54 -8.07 3.38
N GLN A 14 -11.58 -8.72 2.83
CA GLN A 14 -11.45 -9.51 1.59
C GLN A 14 -10.97 -8.67 0.40
N THR A 15 -11.40 -7.41 0.32
CA THR A 15 -10.96 -6.49 -0.73
C THR A 15 -9.46 -6.22 -0.61
N LEU A 16 -8.98 -5.90 0.59
CA LEU A 16 -7.55 -5.70 0.85
C LEU A 16 -6.74 -6.98 0.61
N ASP A 17 -7.27 -8.14 0.97
CA ASP A 17 -6.63 -9.43 0.73
C ASP A 17 -6.44 -9.66 -0.77
N THR A 18 -7.48 -9.43 -1.56
CA THR A 18 -7.42 -9.55 -3.04
C THR A 18 -6.43 -8.56 -3.65
N LEU A 19 -6.43 -7.30 -3.20
CA LEU A 19 -5.47 -6.30 -3.67
C LEU A 19 -4.02 -6.67 -3.31
N TYR A 20 -3.81 -7.28 -2.14
CA TYR A 20 -2.50 -7.73 -1.72
C TYR A 20 -1.99 -8.88 -2.60
N ASP A 21 -2.85 -9.85 -2.93
CA ASP A 21 -2.48 -10.93 -3.85
C ASP A 21 -2.09 -10.40 -5.23
N ILE A 22 -2.85 -9.43 -5.76
CA ILE A 22 -2.52 -8.74 -7.01
C ILE A 22 -1.15 -8.04 -6.90
N SER A 23 -0.89 -7.36 -5.79
CA SER A 23 0.37 -6.66 -5.52
C SER A 23 1.57 -7.63 -5.50
N GLN A 24 1.42 -8.82 -4.92
CA GLN A 24 2.46 -9.86 -4.91
C GLN A 24 2.70 -10.43 -6.31
N LEU A 25 1.63 -10.69 -7.07
CA LEU A 25 1.73 -11.19 -8.45
C LEU A 25 2.45 -10.20 -9.38
N LEU A 26 2.22 -8.90 -9.18
CA LEU A 26 2.89 -7.83 -9.93
C LEU A 26 4.26 -7.46 -9.36
N ASN A 27 4.69 -8.11 -8.27
CA ASN A 27 5.94 -7.88 -7.58
C ASN A 27 6.18 -6.38 -7.26
N THR A 28 5.15 -5.68 -6.77
CA THR A 28 5.27 -4.24 -6.45
C THR A 28 6.15 -3.97 -5.23
N GLY A 29 6.42 -5.01 -4.44
CA GLY A 29 7.18 -4.93 -3.19
C GLY A 29 6.48 -4.17 -2.07
N LEU A 30 5.16 -3.96 -2.17
CA LEU A 30 4.35 -3.39 -1.09
C LEU A 30 3.98 -4.48 -0.08
N ASP A 31 4.26 -4.25 1.19
CA ASP A 31 3.69 -5.03 2.28
C ASP A 31 2.21 -4.65 2.51
N ARG A 32 1.52 -5.46 3.31
CA ARG A 32 0.08 -5.31 3.56
C ARG A 32 -0.27 -3.98 4.22
N GLU A 33 0.57 -3.50 5.14
CA GLU A 33 0.33 -2.25 5.88
C GLU A 33 0.49 -1.03 4.97
N THR A 34 1.54 -1.01 4.17
CA THR A 34 1.79 0.03 3.18
C THR A 34 0.68 0.05 2.12
N LEU A 35 0.26 -1.13 1.64
CA LEU A 35 -0.85 -1.21 0.68
C LEU A 35 -2.15 -0.65 1.27
N ALA A 36 -2.50 -0.99 2.51
CA ALA A 36 -3.68 -0.46 3.17
C ALA A 36 -3.62 1.07 3.31
N THR A 37 -2.46 1.61 3.64
CA THR A 37 -2.24 3.07 3.71
C THR A 37 -2.41 3.71 2.33
N CYS A 38 -1.86 3.11 1.27
CA CYS A 38 -2.05 3.61 -0.09
C CYS A 38 -3.53 3.61 -0.50
N VAL A 39 -4.27 2.56 -0.17
CA VAL A 39 -5.72 2.48 -0.44
C VAL A 39 -6.46 3.60 0.29
N GLU A 40 -6.19 3.80 1.59
CA GLU A 40 -6.81 4.88 2.37
C GLU A 40 -6.50 6.27 1.79
N MET A 41 -5.26 6.51 1.35
CA MET A 41 -4.89 7.77 0.70
C MET A 41 -5.66 7.99 -0.60
N ILE A 42 -5.81 6.94 -1.41
CA ILE A 42 -6.56 6.99 -2.68
C ILE A 42 -8.05 7.22 -2.41
N GLU A 43 -8.64 6.55 -1.41
CA GLU A 43 -10.03 6.76 -0.98
C GLU A 43 -10.28 8.20 -0.50
N ARG A 44 -9.26 8.86 0.06
CA ARG A 44 -9.28 10.29 0.44
C ARG A 44 -9.10 11.25 -0.76
N GLY A 45 -8.94 10.74 -1.98
CA GLY A 45 -8.84 11.53 -3.20
C GLY A 45 -7.40 11.75 -3.70
N THR A 46 -6.42 11.04 -3.16
CA THR A 46 -5.04 11.11 -3.66
C THR A 46 -4.95 10.47 -5.05
N ASN A 47 -4.26 11.14 -5.98
CA ASN A 47 -3.99 10.58 -7.30
C ASN A 47 -3.05 9.35 -7.18
N PRO A 48 -3.44 8.16 -7.69
CA PRO A 48 -2.62 6.94 -7.58
C PRO A 48 -1.26 7.01 -8.27
N GLU A 49 -1.17 7.70 -9.42
CA GLU A 49 0.07 7.84 -10.20
C GLU A 49 1.08 8.72 -9.46
N ALA A 50 0.62 9.83 -8.89
CA ALA A 50 1.43 10.72 -8.07
C ALA A 50 1.91 10.00 -6.80
N LEU A 51 1.03 9.22 -6.15
CA LEU A 51 1.39 8.42 -4.98
C LEU A 51 2.47 7.38 -5.33
N ALA A 52 2.33 6.70 -6.47
CA ALA A 52 3.32 5.73 -6.94
C ALA A 52 4.70 6.39 -7.17
N ALA A 53 4.73 7.58 -7.78
CA ALA A 53 5.97 8.33 -7.99
C ALA A 53 6.66 8.67 -6.65
N VAL A 54 5.88 9.11 -5.65
CA VAL A 54 6.41 9.40 -4.30
C VAL A 54 6.98 8.14 -3.65
N VAL A 55 6.27 7.02 -3.68
CA VAL A 55 6.75 5.75 -3.10
C VAL A 55 8.04 5.28 -3.78
N GLN A 56 8.13 5.42 -5.10
CA GLN A 56 9.34 5.07 -5.85
C GLN A 56 10.53 5.95 -5.45
N GLU A 57 10.33 7.26 -5.33
CA GLU A 57 11.43 8.17 -5.00
C GLU A 57 11.90 7.97 -3.54
N MET A 58 10.98 7.75 -2.59
CA MET A 58 11.35 7.40 -1.21
C MET A 58 12.19 6.11 -1.13
N ARG A 59 11.84 5.08 -1.92
CA ARG A 59 12.62 3.83 -1.97
C ARG A 59 14.01 4.05 -2.53
N LYS A 60 14.13 4.87 -3.57
CA LYS A 60 15.41 5.23 -4.19
C LYS A 60 16.28 6.05 -3.24
N GLU A 61 15.72 7.02 -2.54
CA GLU A 61 16.43 7.79 -1.50
C GLU A 61 16.92 6.89 -0.36
N LYS A 62 16.07 5.98 0.14
CA LYS A 62 16.46 5.00 1.15
C LYS A 62 17.64 4.14 0.69
N ALA A 63 17.61 3.65 -0.55
CA ALA A 63 18.71 2.88 -1.12
C ALA A 63 20.00 3.70 -1.21
N ALA A 64 19.91 4.95 -1.67
CA ALA A 64 21.05 5.87 -1.75
C ALA A 64 21.65 6.17 -0.37
N LEU A 65 20.83 6.37 0.66
CA LEU A 65 21.30 6.58 2.04
C LEU A 65 22.02 5.34 2.56
N SER A 66 21.44 4.16 2.40
CA SER A 66 22.07 2.91 2.84
C SER A 66 23.41 2.61 2.17
N ALA A 67 23.61 3.07 0.93
CA ALA A 67 24.88 2.91 0.24
C ALA A 67 25.98 3.84 0.80
N ARG A 68 25.60 5.01 1.34
CA ARG A 68 26.53 5.99 1.91
C ARG A 68 26.98 5.64 3.32
N ASP A 69 26.17 4.90 4.06
CA ASP A 69 26.51 4.43 5.42
C ASP A 69 27.48 3.23 5.41
N VAL A 70 27.72 2.62 4.25
CA VAL A 70 28.60 1.44 4.06
C VAL A 70 30.03 1.83 3.64
N GLU A 71 30.25 3.09 3.23
CA GLU A 71 31.59 3.67 2.99
C GLU A 71 32.18 4.31 4.27
#